data_AF-A0AAU9K4R4-F1
#
_entry.id   AF-A0AAU9K4R4-F1
#
_cell.length_a   1.000
_cell.length_b   1.000
_cell.length_c   1.000
_cell.angle_alpha   90.00
_cell.angle_beta   90.00
_cell.angle_gamma   90.00
#
_symmetry.space_group_name_H-M   'P 1'
#
loop_
_entity.id
_entity.type
_entity.pdbx_description
1 polymer ?
#
loop_
_entity_poly.entity_id
_entity_poly.type
_entity_poly.pdbx_seq_one_letter_code
_entity_poly.pdbx_strand_id
1 'polypeptide(L)'
;MTRLNSMTSFLIGHLKPFHKRGVRKNTLESKIRSLFFTVKNFTIRLPKKEYLRCRVIRGHKRANRQIKKNTLPSKTINKLEPSNKMALEIWQVMTDCYHKRESEFDALSVTDKKPKHRAKNKRNQNILSTKSSFNTDYCMHYFASEVVRESFFYYVEFLFSQIDPEDLCTKFDFRCCKVKHDDRCYEKWLYMKKYLHVYMIEDLGLEPYMPQKVESFYLPALMTLYSKDIGESENNPC
;
A
#
# COMPACT_ATOMS: atom_id res chain seq x y z
N MET A 1 35.38 21.61 67.21
CA MET A 1 36.57 20.92 66.68
C MET A 1 36.10 19.58 66.12
N THR A 2 36.33 19.08 64.91
CA THR A 2 36.98 19.51 63.63
C THR A 2 36.55 18.37 62.66
N ARG A 3 35.78 18.61 61.57
CA ARG A 3 36.23 18.55 60.15
C ARG A 3 37.30 17.47 59.87
N LEU A 4 37.18 16.53 58.93
CA LEU A 4 37.06 16.67 57.46
C LEU A 4 36.69 15.28 56.87
N ASN A 5 35.68 15.15 55.99
CA ASN A 5 35.74 15.28 54.51
C ASN A 5 36.50 14.12 53.83
N SER A 6 35.84 13.28 53.02
CA SER A 6 35.69 13.42 51.54
C SER A 6 36.28 12.12 50.94
N MET A 7 35.77 11.47 49.90
CA MET A 7 35.35 12.02 48.63
C MET A 7 34.69 10.94 47.74
N THR A 8 33.66 11.35 46.98
CA THR A 8 33.27 10.92 45.61
C THR A 8 32.85 9.46 45.37
N SER A 9 31.57 9.15 45.15
CA SER A 9 30.74 9.45 43.95
C SER A 9 31.36 8.96 42.63
N PHE A 10 30.66 8.07 41.91
CA PHE A 10 30.26 8.25 40.50
C PHE A 10 29.50 7.01 39.97
N LEU A 11 28.47 7.29 39.15
CA LEU A 11 27.67 6.39 38.30
C LEU A 11 26.38 5.78 38.87
N ILE A 12 25.39 6.66 39.12
CA ILE A 12 23.98 6.35 38.86
C ILE A 12 23.74 6.50 37.35
N GLY A 13 23.60 5.38 36.65
CA GLY A 13 23.24 5.32 35.23
C GLY A 13 21.92 4.58 35.05
N HIS A 14 20.87 5.33 34.72
CA HIS A 14 19.55 4.84 34.34
C HIS A 14 19.58 3.68 33.32
N LEU A 15 19.18 2.48 33.74
CA LEU A 15 18.65 1.47 32.82
C LEU A 15 17.12 1.45 32.93
N LYS A 16 16.48 2.05 31.92
CA LYS A 16 15.03 1.98 31.72
C LYS A 16 14.61 0.50 31.59
N PRO A 17 13.43 0.11 32.10
CA PRO A 17 12.92 -1.24 31.95
C PRO A 17 12.79 -1.58 30.46
N PHE A 18 13.47 -2.66 30.06
CA PHE A 18 13.33 -3.28 28.76
C PHE A 18 11.84 -3.53 28.48
N HIS A 19 11.27 -2.76 27.55
CA HIS A 19 9.96 -3.09 26.99
C HIS A 19 10.07 -4.47 26.34
N LYS A 20 9.37 -5.46 26.92
CA LYS A 20 9.15 -6.77 26.30
C LYS A 20 8.62 -6.50 24.89
N ARG A 21 9.41 -6.87 23.87
CA ARG A 21 8.97 -6.81 22.47
C ARG A 21 7.73 -7.71 22.38
N GLY A 22 6.56 -7.10 22.19
CA GLY A 22 5.32 -7.85 22.01
C GLY A 22 5.47 -8.90 20.92
N VAL A 23 4.87 -10.06 21.14
CA VAL A 23 4.73 -11.12 20.15
C VAL A 23 4.21 -10.49 18.86
N ARG A 24 5.01 -10.51 17.78
CA ARG A 24 4.57 -9.98 16.49
C ARG A 24 3.39 -10.84 16.02
N LYS A 25 2.18 -10.27 16.04
CA LYS A 25 1.01 -10.92 15.44
C LYS A 25 1.35 -11.23 13.98
N ASN A 26 1.27 -12.51 13.61
CA ASN A 26 1.54 -12.99 12.26
C ASN A 26 0.31 -12.70 11.36
N THR A 27 0.13 -11.43 11.01
CA THR A 27 -0.99 -10.99 10.17
C THR A 27 -0.84 -11.53 8.74
N LEU A 28 -1.96 -11.68 8.02
CA LEU A 28 -1.95 -12.08 6.62
C LEU A 28 -1.11 -11.12 5.75
N GLU A 29 -1.19 -9.83 6.04
CA GLU A 29 -0.29 -8.79 5.49
C GLU A 29 1.18 -9.14 5.63
N SER A 30 1.62 -9.52 6.83
CA SER A 30 3.01 -9.89 7.08
C SER A 30 3.41 -11.16 6.31
N LYS A 31 2.50 -12.13 6.17
CA LYS A 31 2.72 -13.35 5.38
C LYS A 31 2.90 -13.01 3.90
N ILE A 32 1.97 -12.25 3.30
CA ILE A 32 2.03 -11.87 1.89
C ILE A 32 3.28 -11.05 1.60
N ARG A 33 3.59 -10.06 2.44
CA ARG A 33 4.79 -9.22 2.26
C ARG A 33 6.09 -10.00 2.44
N SER A 34 6.08 -11.10 3.19
CA SER A 34 7.25 -11.99 3.34
C SER A 34 7.60 -12.79 2.07
N LEU A 35 6.67 -12.87 1.11
CA LEU A 35 6.90 -13.49 -0.20
C LEU A 35 7.80 -12.66 -1.12
N PHE A 36 8.06 -11.41 -0.74
CA PHE A 36 8.82 -10.44 -1.52
C PHE A 36 10.04 -9.95 -0.76
N PHE A 37 10.99 -9.37 -1.49
CA PHE A 37 12.16 -8.71 -0.93
C PHE A 37 12.58 -7.50 -1.74
N THR A 38 13.38 -6.65 -1.12
CA THR A 38 14.09 -5.51 -1.73
C THR A 38 15.57 -5.77 -1.65
N VAL A 39 16.34 -5.30 -2.63
CA VAL A 39 17.80 -5.36 -2.62
C VAL A 39 18.31 -3.94 -2.52
N LYS A 40 18.87 -3.56 -1.37
CA LYS A 40 19.47 -2.24 -1.17
C LYS A 40 20.86 -2.40 -0.59
N ASN A 41 21.86 -1.80 -1.25
CA ASN A 41 23.27 -1.89 -0.86
C ASN A 41 23.68 -3.36 -0.60
N PHE A 42 23.37 -4.25 -1.55
CA PHE A 42 23.63 -5.70 -1.47
C PHE A 42 22.95 -6.44 -0.30
N THR A 43 22.09 -5.77 0.46
CA THR A 43 21.32 -6.39 1.55
C THR A 43 19.92 -6.74 1.11
N ILE A 44 19.52 -8.00 1.30
CA ILE A 44 18.15 -8.47 1.09
C ILE A 44 17.30 -8.12 2.31
N ARG A 45 16.19 -7.40 2.10
CA ARG A 45 15.25 -7.02 3.17
C ARG A 45 13.82 -7.23 2.73
N LEU A 46 12.96 -7.63 3.66
CA LEU A 46 11.51 -7.62 3.44
C LEU A 46 11.04 -6.18 3.15
N PRO A 47 10.16 -5.96 2.16
CA PRO A 47 9.57 -4.65 1.92
C PRO A 47 8.89 -4.18 3.20
N LYS A 48 8.88 -2.89 3.53
CA LYS A 48 8.14 -2.38 4.71
C LYS A 48 6.66 -2.18 4.37
N LYS A 49 5.76 -2.39 5.34
CA LYS A 49 4.32 -2.16 5.18
C LYS A 49 4.02 -0.73 4.71
N GLU A 50 4.61 0.24 5.40
CA GLU A 50 4.44 1.66 5.11
C GLU A 50 5.02 2.02 3.73
N TYR A 51 6.04 1.31 3.25
CA TYR A 51 6.60 1.52 1.92
C TYR A 51 5.62 1.07 0.83
N LEU A 52 5.01 -0.10 0.97
CA LEU A 52 3.98 -0.58 0.05
C LEU A 52 2.80 0.40 0.00
N ARG A 53 2.24 0.76 1.17
CA ARG A 53 1.14 1.74 1.30
C ARG A 53 1.50 3.08 0.63
N CYS A 54 2.66 3.62 0.95
CA CYS A 54 3.21 4.83 0.34
C CYS A 54 3.25 4.75 -1.19
N ARG A 55 3.78 3.63 -1.70
CA ARG A 55 4.00 3.46 -3.14
C ARG A 55 2.68 3.41 -3.91
N VAL A 56 1.71 2.61 -3.46
CA VAL A 56 0.42 2.49 -4.14
C VAL A 56 -0.44 3.75 -4.00
N ILE A 57 -0.49 4.37 -2.83
CA ILE A 57 -1.28 5.60 -2.63
C ILE A 57 -0.68 6.77 -3.42
N ARG A 58 0.65 6.92 -3.44
CA ARG A 58 1.29 7.96 -4.27
C ARG A 58 1.08 7.73 -5.76
N GLY A 59 1.11 6.47 -6.19
CA GLY A 59 0.81 6.10 -7.56
C GLY A 59 -0.63 6.42 -7.95
N HIS A 60 -1.60 6.09 -7.10
CA HIS A 60 -3.02 6.44 -7.29
C HIS A 60 -3.22 7.96 -7.39
N LYS A 61 -2.71 8.73 -6.42
CA LYS A 61 -2.74 10.21 -6.50
C LYS A 61 -2.06 10.75 -7.77
N ARG A 62 -1.01 10.08 -8.26
CA ARG A 62 -0.34 10.46 -9.51
C ARG A 62 -1.22 10.15 -10.72
N ALA A 63 -1.91 9.02 -10.75
CA ALA A 63 -2.84 8.66 -11.81
C ALA A 63 -3.95 9.72 -11.91
N ASN A 64 -4.56 10.11 -10.79
CA ASN A 64 -5.59 11.15 -10.76
C ASN A 64 -5.10 12.49 -11.33
N ARG A 65 -3.86 12.90 -11.00
CA ARG A 65 -3.26 14.11 -11.60
C ARG A 65 -2.95 13.96 -13.09
N GLN A 66 -2.71 12.76 -13.58
CA GLN A 66 -2.46 12.48 -14.99
C GLN A 66 -3.76 12.49 -15.78
N ILE A 67 -4.83 11.90 -15.23
CA ILE A 67 -6.20 11.96 -15.72
C ILE A 67 -6.65 13.42 -15.83
N LYS A 68 -6.52 14.21 -14.75
CA LYS A 68 -6.84 15.64 -14.75
C LYS A 68 -6.19 16.42 -15.91
N LYS A 69 -4.96 16.03 -16.28
CA LYS A 69 -4.18 16.69 -17.33
C LYS A 69 -4.42 16.09 -18.71
N ASN A 70 -5.27 15.08 -18.84
CA ASN A 70 -5.45 14.28 -20.05
C ASN A 70 -4.11 13.72 -20.57
N THR A 71 -3.27 13.22 -19.67
CA THR A 71 -1.94 12.67 -19.99
C THR A 71 -1.89 11.17 -19.70
N LEU A 72 -1.49 10.37 -20.69
CA LEU A 72 -1.24 8.95 -20.47
C LEU A 72 0.06 8.74 -19.69
N PRO A 73 0.10 7.79 -18.75
CA PRO A 73 1.27 7.57 -17.93
C PRO A 73 2.35 6.78 -18.66
N SER A 74 3.49 7.39 -18.92
CA SER A 74 4.63 6.76 -19.62
C SER A 74 5.77 6.30 -18.71
N LYS A 75 5.68 6.54 -17.39
CA LYS A 75 6.78 6.31 -16.43
C LYS A 75 6.26 5.82 -15.09
N THR A 76 7.18 5.28 -14.28
CA THR A 76 6.99 4.89 -12.87
C THR A 76 5.99 3.75 -12.70
N ILE A 77 5.39 3.59 -11.51
CA ILE A 77 4.42 2.53 -11.22
C ILE A 77 3.20 2.56 -12.16
N ASN A 78 2.82 3.75 -12.64
CA ASN A 78 1.66 3.93 -13.52
C ASN A 78 1.97 3.68 -15.01
N LYS A 79 3.19 3.30 -15.40
CA LYS A 79 3.54 3.13 -16.82
C LYS A 79 2.48 2.26 -17.53
N LEU A 80 1.92 2.81 -18.61
CA LEU A 80 0.91 2.20 -19.46
C LEU A 80 1.49 2.00 -20.85
N GLU A 81 1.46 0.75 -21.30
CA GLU A 81 1.82 0.40 -22.67
C GLU A 81 0.59 0.52 -23.57
N PRO A 82 0.67 1.23 -24.71
CA PRO A 82 -0.47 1.35 -25.64
C PRO A 82 -0.98 0.02 -26.20
N SER A 83 -0.15 -1.04 -26.17
CA SER A 83 -0.55 -2.39 -26.60
C SER A 83 -1.44 -3.10 -25.58
N ASN A 84 -1.49 -2.65 -24.32
CA ASN A 84 -2.29 -3.26 -23.26
C ASN A 84 -3.71 -2.68 -23.28
N LYS A 85 -4.59 -3.30 -24.07
CA LYS A 85 -6.00 -2.90 -24.23
C LYS A 85 -6.77 -2.92 -22.90
N MET A 86 -6.56 -3.94 -22.08
CA MET A 86 -7.22 -4.05 -20.76
C MET A 86 -6.83 -2.88 -19.84
N ALA A 87 -5.56 -2.50 -19.81
CA ALA A 87 -5.10 -1.36 -19.03
C ALA A 87 -5.69 -0.03 -19.53
N LEU A 88 -5.87 0.11 -20.85
CA LEU A 88 -6.53 1.29 -21.46
C LEU A 88 -8.02 1.36 -21.08
N GLU A 89 -8.73 0.24 -21.13
CA GLU A 89 -10.13 0.16 -20.71
C GLU A 89 -10.29 0.54 -19.23
N ILE A 90 -9.45 -0.03 -18.34
CA ILE A 90 -9.47 0.32 -16.92
C ILE A 90 -9.09 1.79 -16.71
N TRP A 91 -8.12 2.32 -17.47
CA TRP A 91 -7.76 3.73 -17.42
C TRP A 91 -8.95 4.64 -17.80
N GLN A 92 -9.77 4.24 -18.76
CA GLN A 92 -10.99 4.95 -19.11
C GLN A 92 -12.01 4.90 -17.95
N VAL A 93 -12.22 3.74 -17.34
CA VAL A 93 -13.09 3.61 -16.15
C VAL A 93 -12.62 4.52 -15.01
N MET A 94 -11.31 4.56 -14.74
CA MET A 94 -10.73 5.47 -13.76
C MET A 94 -10.95 6.94 -14.12
N THR A 95 -10.84 7.28 -15.41
CA THR A 95 -11.07 8.63 -15.94
C THR A 95 -12.52 9.05 -15.71
N ASP A 96 -13.48 8.18 -15.99
CA ASP A 96 -14.90 8.43 -15.77
C ASP A 96 -15.21 8.58 -14.27
N CYS A 97 -14.62 7.73 -13.43
CA CYS A 97 -14.74 7.84 -11.97
C CYS A 97 -14.22 9.18 -11.45
N TYR A 98 -13.07 9.63 -11.98
CA TYR A 98 -12.49 10.92 -11.63
C TYR A 98 -13.41 12.08 -11.99
N HIS A 99 -13.90 12.12 -13.23
CA HIS A 99 -14.72 13.25 -13.71
C HIS A 99 -16.11 13.31 -13.07
N LYS A 100 -16.67 12.17 -12.61
CA LYS A 100 -17.92 12.16 -11.83
C LYS A 100 -17.78 12.85 -10.46
N ARG A 101 -16.57 12.91 -9.90
CA ARG A 101 -16.28 13.36 -8.52
C ARG A 101 -15.02 14.23 -8.45
N GLU A 102 -14.82 15.10 -9.43
CA GLU A 102 -13.55 15.79 -9.65
C GLU A 102 -13.08 16.59 -8.42
N SER A 103 -13.99 17.30 -7.74
CA SER A 103 -13.67 18.12 -6.57
C SER A 103 -13.09 17.31 -5.41
N GLU A 104 -13.59 16.09 -5.19
CA GLU A 104 -13.08 15.18 -4.15
C GLU A 104 -11.66 14.70 -4.50
N PHE A 105 -11.45 14.26 -5.76
CA PHE A 105 -10.15 13.78 -6.20
C PHE A 105 -9.09 14.86 -6.27
N ASP A 106 -9.48 16.09 -6.59
CA ASP A 106 -8.60 17.25 -6.55
C ASP A 106 -8.07 17.51 -5.14
N ALA A 107 -8.97 17.55 -4.15
CA ALA A 107 -8.60 17.72 -2.75
C ALA A 107 -7.69 16.59 -2.24
N LEU A 108 -7.94 15.34 -2.67
CA LEU A 108 -7.16 14.17 -2.29
C LEU A 108 -5.78 14.13 -2.96
N SER A 109 -5.66 14.64 -4.18
CA SER A 109 -4.46 14.50 -5.03
C SER A 109 -3.45 15.63 -4.85
N VAL A 110 -3.76 16.60 -3.98
CA VAL A 110 -2.83 17.64 -3.56
C VAL A 110 -1.55 17.00 -3.00
N THR A 111 -0.43 17.36 -3.61
CA THR A 111 0.90 17.12 -3.04
C THR A 111 1.29 18.36 -2.28
N ASP A 112 1.40 18.27 -0.96
CA ASP A 112 2.02 19.34 -0.18
C ASP A 112 3.43 19.61 -0.73
N LYS A 113 3.60 20.80 -1.30
CA LYS A 113 4.90 21.20 -1.86
C LYS A 113 5.87 21.42 -0.70
N LYS A 114 6.90 20.57 -0.68
CA LYS A 114 8.24 20.71 -0.06
C LYS A 114 8.44 20.10 1.34
N PRO A 115 9.64 19.51 1.60
CA PRO A 115 10.15 19.34 2.95
C PRO A 115 10.35 20.73 3.58
N LYS A 116 9.65 21.05 4.66
CA LYS A 116 9.98 22.20 5.51
C LYS A 116 11.26 21.89 6.29
N HIS A 117 12.42 21.99 5.63
CA HIS A 117 13.70 22.04 6.34
C HIS A 117 14.00 23.42 6.96
N ARG A 118 13.10 24.39 6.83
CA ARG A 118 13.15 25.67 7.55
C ARG A 118 11.75 26.18 7.85
N ALA A 119 11.25 25.90 9.06
CA ALA A 119 10.34 26.78 9.81
C ALA A 119 10.00 26.08 11.13
N LYS A 120 10.81 26.33 12.16
CA LYS A 120 10.26 26.40 13.52
C LYS A 120 9.11 27.40 13.45
N ASN A 121 7.94 27.05 13.98
CA ASN A 121 6.73 27.89 14.08
C ASN A 121 5.75 27.80 12.89
N LYS A 122 4.86 26.81 12.93
CA LYS A 122 3.40 27.02 12.76
C LYS A 122 2.67 25.74 13.11
N ARG A 123 2.06 25.72 14.30
CA ARG A 123 1.42 24.55 14.91
C ARG A 123 -0.03 24.32 14.46
N ASN A 124 -0.60 25.13 13.56
CA ASN A 124 -2.04 25.13 13.31
C ASN A 124 -2.44 25.17 11.82
N GLN A 125 -2.03 24.19 10.98
CA GLN A 125 -2.65 24.01 9.66
C GLN A 125 -2.79 22.52 9.31
N ASN A 126 -4.05 22.10 9.14
CA ASN A 126 -4.56 20.83 8.61
C ASN A 126 -3.84 19.54 9.05
N ILE A 127 -4.51 18.77 9.89
CA ILE A 127 -4.09 17.48 10.47
C ILE A 127 -3.65 16.45 9.41
N LEU A 128 -4.08 16.60 8.15
CA LEU A 128 -3.69 15.73 7.03
C LEU A 128 -2.31 16.06 6.42
N SER A 129 -1.80 17.28 6.60
CA SER A 129 -0.60 17.79 5.90
C SER A 129 0.74 17.46 6.59
N THR A 130 0.71 16.78 7.74
CA THR A 130 1.89 16.62 8.61
C THR A 130 2.28 15.18 8.96
N LYS A 131 1.51 14.17 8.54
CA LYS A 131 1.95 12.76 8.72
C LYS A 131 2.86 12.36 7.56
N SER A 132 4.18 12.44 7.79
CA SER A 132 5.18 12.03 6.78
C SER A 132 5.24 10.51 6.55
N SER A 133 4.62 9.74 7.44
CA SER A 133 4.48 8.29 7.34
C SER A 133 3.10 7.90 6.83
N PHE A 134 3.05 7.00 5.85
CA PHE A 134 1.84 6.31 5.41
C PHE A 134 1.44 5.24 6.45
N ASN A 135 1.28 5.70 7.69
CA ASN A 135 0.87 4.90 8.83
C ASN A 135 -0.63 4.58 8.74
N THR A 136 -1.14 3.82 9.71
CA THR A 136 -2.54 3.42 9.75
C THR A 136 -3.48 4.62 9.70
N ASP A 137 -3.29 5.64 10.56
CA ASP A 137 -4.17 6.80 10.57
C ASP A 137 -4.23 7.54 9.22
N TYR A 138 -3.08 7.73 8.55
CA TYR A 138 -3.06 8.37 7.24
C TYR A 138 -3.88 7.56 6.24
N CYS A 139 -3.70 6.24 6.23
CA CYS A 139 -4.40 5.36 5.31
C CYS A 139 -5.90 5.31 5.61
N MET A 140 -6.30 5.26 6.88
CA MET A 140 -7.70 5.34 7.29
C MET A 140 -8.37 6.61 6.76
N HIS A 141 -7.73 7.77 6.94
CA HIS A 141 -8.27 9.02 6.40
C HIS A 141 -8.31 9.04 4.87
N TYR A 142 -7.27 8.51 4.21
CA TYR A 142 -7.22 8.47 2.76
C TYR A 142 -8.34 7.61 2.17
N PHE A 143 -8.64 6.46 2.78
CA PHE A 143 -9.66 5.52 2.35
C PHE A 143 -11.03 5.73 3.00
N ALA A 144 -11.24 6.82 3.75
CA ALA A 144 -12.49 7.06 4.46
C ALA A 144 -13.71 7.19 3.52
N SER A 145 -13.52 7.84 2.37
CA SER A 145 -14.58 7.95 1.34
C SER A 145 -14.64 6.70 0.48
N GLU A 146 -15.85 6.18 0.28
CA GLU A 146 -16.12 5.02 -0.58
C GLU A 146 -15.71 5.29 -2.03
N VAL A 147 -15.92 6.51 -2.53
CA VAL A 147 -15.50 6.94 -3.87
C VAL A 147 -13.98 6.75 -4.06
N VAL A 148 -13.19 6.96 -3.00
CA VAL A 148 -11.74 6.74 -3.05
C VAL A 148 -11.42 5.26 -3.08
N ARG A 149 -12.17 4.43 -2.35
CA ARG A 149 -12.01 2.97 -2.35
C ARG A 149 -12.38 2.37 -3.71
N GLU A 150 -13.46 2.85 -4.33
CA GLU A 150 -13.86 2.51 -5.70
C GLU A 150 -12.76 2.85 -6.71
N SER A 151 -12.30 4.11 -6.73
CA SER A 151 -11.25 4.51 -7.66
C SER A 151 -9.92 3.79 -7.39
N PHE A 152 -9.60 3.51 -6.12
CA PHE A 152 -8.43 2.72 -5.77
C PHE A 152 -8.55 1.25 -6.21
N PHE A 153 -9.75 0.67 -6.17
CA PHE A 153 -10.00 -0.68 -6.69
C PHE A 153 -9.64 -0.77 -8.17
N TYR A 154 -10.15 0.16 -8.99
CA TYR A 154 -9.79 0.23 -10.42
C TYR A 154 -8.32 0.57 -10.64
N TYR A 155 -7.71 1.37 -9.77
CA TYR A 155 -6.28 1.62 -9.84
C TYR A 155 -5.45 0.36 -9.58
N VAL A 156 -5.85 -0.50 -8.63
CA VAL A 156 -5.18 -1.79 -8.43
C VAL A 156 -5.43 -2.71 -9.64
N GLU A 157 -6.64 -2.75 -10.19
CA GLU A 157 -6.89 -3.47 -11.46
C GLU A 157 -5.97 -2.99 -12.58
N PHE A 158 -5.80 -1.67 -12.72
CA PHE A 158 -4.92 -1.05 -13.70
C PHE A 158 -3.46 -1.51 -13.53
N LEU A 159 -2.94 -1.52 -12.29
CA LEU A 159 -1.58 -1.96 -12.00
C LEU A 159 -1.34 -3.44 -12.34
N PHE A 160 -2.37 -4.26 -12.22
CA PHE A 160 -2.34 -5.71 -12.40
C PHE A 160 -3.10 -6.18 -13.66
N SER A 161 -3.32 -5.27 -14.61
CA SER A 161 -4.02 -5.53 -15.88
C SER A 161 -3.30 -6.58 -16.73
N GLN A 162 -1.98 -6.68 -16.57
CA GLN A 162 -1.19 -7.78 -17.06
C GLN A 162 -0.33 -8.31 -15.91
N ILE A 163 -0.55 -9.56 -15.51
CA ILE A 163 0.28 -10.20 -14.48
C ILE A 163 1.57 -10.65 -15.13
N ASP A 164 2.55 -9.75 -15.19
CA ASP A 164 3.93 -10.04 -15.57
C ASP A 164 4.85 -9.77 -14.37
N PRO A 165 5.47 -10.81 -13.78
CA PRO A 165 6.36 -10.65 -12.64
C PRO A 165 7.51 -9.66 -12.85
N GLU A 166 8.06 -9.54 -14.06
CA GLU A 166 9.19 -8.63 -14.34
C GLU A 166 8.73 -7.17 -14.27
N ASP A 167 7.64 -6.84 -14.97
CA ASP A 167 7.02 -5.51 -14.93
C ASP A 167 6.54 -5.15 -13.51
N LEU A 168 5.90 -6.09 -12.81
CA LEU A 168 5.44 -5.87 -11.44
C LEU A 168 6.61 -5.65 -10.46
N CYS A 169 7.72 -6.39 -10.61
CA CYS A 169 8.94 -6.13 -9.84
C CYS A 169 9.42 -4.69 -10.05
N THR A 170 9.41 -4.20 -11.28
CA THR A 170 9.78 -2.83 -11.63
C THR A 170 8.81 -1.79 -11.05
N LYS A 171 7.50 -2.01 -11.24
CA LYS A 171 6.41 -1.14 -10.76
C LYS A 171 6.44 -0.99 -9.24
N PHE A 172 6.69 -2.07 -8.49
CA PHE A 172 6.71 -2.06 -7.03
C PHE A 172 8.10 -1.89 -6.40
N ASP A 173 9.19 -2.00 -7.18
CA ASP A 173 10.59 -2.04 -6.70
C ASP A 173 10.80 -3.15 -5.67
N PHE A 174 10.15 -4.28 -5.92
CA PHE A 174 10.27 -5.51 -5.16
C PHE A 174 10.83 -6.59 -6.07
N ARG A 175 11.30 -7.68 -5.47
CA ARG A 175 11.58 -8.94 -6.15
C ARG A 175 10.75 -10.03 -5.50
N CYS A 176 10.20 -10.93 -6.32
CA CYS A 176 9.43 -12.09 -5.87
C CYS A 176 10.26 -13.40 -5.89
N CYS A 177 11.41 -13.40 -6.58
CA CYS A 177 12.37 -14.50 -6.65
C CYS A 177 13.80 -13.97 -6.85
N LYS A 178 14.81 -14.83 -6.63
CA LYS A 178 16.24 -14.47 -6.77
C LYS A 178 16.80 -14.74 -8.17
N VAL A 179 16.18 -15.62 -8.94
CA VAL A 179 16.74 -16.16 -10.17
C VAL A 179 15.83 -15.83 -11.34
N LYS A 180 15.16 -16.82 -11.94
CA LYS A 180 14.21 -16.66 -13.03
C LYS A 180 12.78 -16.79 -12.52
N HIS A 181 11.88 -16.03 -13.12
CA HIS A 181 10.45 -16.13 -12.82
C HIS A 181 9.89 -17.50 -13.23
N ASP A 182 9.00 -18.02 -12.38
CA ASP A 182 8.25 -19.27 -12.52
C ASP A 182 6.79 -19.03 -12.11
N ASP A 183 5.93 -20.05 -12.22
CA ASP A 183 4.50 -19.94 -11.93
C ASP A 183 4.21 -19.43 -10.50
N ARG A 184 5.05 -19.80 -9.54
CA ARG A 184 4.96 -19.33 -8.15
C ARG A 184 5.14 -17.82 -8.03
N CYS A 185 5.83 -17.17 -8.97
CA CYS A 185 5.95 -15.72 -8.99
C CYS A 185 4.60 -15.06 -9.33
N TYR A 186 3.83 -15.64 -10.24
CA TYR A 186 2.50 -15.15 -10.60
C TYR A 186 1.55 -15.27 -9.42
N GLU A 187 1.54 -16.41 -8.73
CA GLU A 187 0.73 -16.62 -7.51
C GLU A 187 1.03 -15.59 -6.43
N LYS A 188 2.32 -15.31 -6.16
CA LYS A 188 2.72 -14.27 -5.18
C LYS A 188 2.14 -12.91 -5.55
N TRP A 189 2.17 -12.54 -6.83
CA TRP A 189 1.59 -11.28 -7.30
C TRP A 189 0.07 -11.25 -7.25
N LEU A 190 -0.60 -12.38 -7.47
CA LEU A 190 -2.05 -12.50 -7.24
C LEU A 190 -2.40 -12.31 -5.76
N TYR A 191 -1.60 -12.85 -4.83
CA TYR A 191 -1.78 -12.57 -3.40
C TYR A 191 -1.54 -11.10 -3.06
N MET A 192 -0.56 -10.45 -3.68
CA MET A 192 -0.36 -9.01 -3.53
C MET A 192 -1.56 -8.21 -4.04
N LYS A 193 -2.13 -8.59 -5.20
CA LYS A 193 -3.35 -7.98 -5.75
C LYS A 193 -4.51 -8.11 -4.76
N LYS A 194 -4.81 -9.34 -4.29
CA LYS A 194 -5.86 -9.62 -3.28
C LYS A 194 -5.66 -8.80 -2.00
N TYR A 195 -4.41 -8.69 -1.52
CA TYR A 195 -4.09 -7.85 -0.38
C TYR A 195 -4.42 -6.38 -0.62
N LEU A 196 -4.06 -5.82 -1.77
CA LEU A 196 -4.33 -4.41 -2.05
C LEU A 196 -5.83 -4.11 -2.19
N HIS A 197 -6.61 -5.03 -2.76
CA HIS A 197 -8.07 -4.85 -2.89
C HIS A 197 -8.80 -4.98 -1.56
N VAL A 198 -8.50 -6.03 -0.80
CA VAL A 198 -9.32 -6.46 0.34
C VAL A 198 -8.59 -6.18 1.64
N TYR A 199 -7.55 -6.97 1.92
CA TYR A 199 -6.95 -7.02 3.25
C TYR A 199 -6.31 -5.70 3.69
N MET A 200 -5.77 -4.89 2.77
CA MET A 200 -5.20 -3.59 3.10
C MET A 200 -6.27 -2.62 3.61
N ILE A 201 -7.52 -2.73 3.14
CA ILE A 201 -8.65 -1.90 3.54
C ILE A 201 -9.26 -2.43 4.84
N GLU A 202 -9.44 -3.74 4.95
CA GLU A 202 -9.92 -4.40 6.17
C GLU A 202 -8.98 -4.19 7.37
N ASP A 203 -7.66 -4.22 7.14
CA ASP A 203 -6.63 -3.89 8.15
C ASP A 203 -6.76 -2.46 8.72
N LEU A 204 -7.52 -1.59 8.04
CA LEU A 204 -7.84 -0.23 8.49
C LEU A 204 -9.21 -0.13 9.17
N GLY A 205 -9.94 -1.25 9.29
CA GLY A 205 -11.31 -1.30 9.83
C GLY A 205 -12.35 -0.71 8.87
N LEU A 206 -12.09 -0.75 7.56
CA LEU A 206 -12.96 -0.22 6.52
C LEU A 206 -13.45 -1.37 5.62
N GLU A 207 -14.60 -1.15 4.99
CA GLU A 207 -15.15 -2.09 4.01
C GLU A 207 -14.52 -1.87 2.62
N PRO A 208 -13.93 -2.91 1.99
CA PRO A 208 -13.46 -2.84 0.61
C PRO A 208 -14.58 -2.50 -0.36
N TYR A 209 -14.26 -1.78 -1.45
CA TYR A 209 -15.22 -1.60 -2.53
C TYR A 209 -15.37 -2.91 -3.32
N MET A 210 -16.62 -3.33 -3.54
CA MET A 210 -16.97 -4.49 -4.37
C MET A 210 -17.87 -4.03 -5.52
N PRO A 211 -17.47 -4.20 -6.80
CA PRO A 211 -18.29 -3.78 -7.93
C PRO A 211 -19.59 -4.63 -8.02
N GLN A 212 -20.74 -3.96 -8.15
CA GLN A 212 -22.06 -4.62 -8.18
C GLN A 212 -22.33 -5.44 -9.44
N LYS A 213 -21.68 -5.08 -10.56
CA LYS A 213 -21.72 -5.84 -11.81
C LYS A 213 -20.28 -6.17 -12.17
N VAL A 214 -19.89 -7.43 -11.97
CA VAL A 214 -18.68 -7.92 -12.59
C VAL A 214 -19.01 -8.20 -14.05
N GLU A 215 -19.01 -7.16 -14.89
CA GLU A 215 -18.99 -7.37 -16.33
C GLU A 215 -17.83 -8.33 -16.65
N SER A 216 -18.11 -9.31 -17.50
CA SER A 216 -17.47 -10.61 -17.69
C SER A 216 -15.96 -10.64 -18.02
N PHE A 217 -15.24 -9.55 -17.82
CA PHE A 217 -13.83 -9.39 -18.14
C PHE A 217 -12.87 -9.91 -17.04
N TYR A 218 -13.35 -10.20 -15.83
CA TYR A 218 -12.48 -10.23 -14.64
C TYR A 218 -12.32 -11.56 -13.87
N LEU A 219 -12.91 -12.69 -14.27
CA LEU A 219 -13.21 -13.74 -13.27
C LEU A 219 -12.96 -15.24 -13.51
N PRO A 220 -12.23 -15.76 -14.51
CA PRO A 220 -11.86 -17.18 -14.42
C PRO A 220 -10.86 -17.45 -13.27
N ALA A 221 -9.88 -16.57 -13.06
CA ALA A 221 -8.83 -16.79 -12.06
C ALA A 221 -9.20 -16.38 -10.63
N LEU A 222 -9.98 -15.29 -10.47
CA LEU A 222 -10.33 -14.77 -9.14
C LEU A 222 -11.47 -15.57 -8.49
N MET A 223 -12.50 -16.02 -9.21
CA MET A 223 -13.62 -16.81 -8.63
C MET A 223 -13.16 -18.15 -8.07
N THR A 224 -12.22 -18.80 -8.73
CA THR A 224 -11.68 -20.11 -8.30
C THR A 224 -10.93 -20.02 -6.96
N LEU A 225 -10.41 -18.84 -6.62
CA LEU A 225 -9.74 -18.58 -5.34
C LEU A 225 -10.72 -18.10 -4.24
N TYR A 226 -11.80 -17.40 -4.58
CA TYR A 226 -12.83 -17.01 -3.61
C TYR A 226 -13.74 -18.16 -3.18
N SER A 227 -13.98 -19.14 -4.07
CA SER A 227 -14.86 -20.28 -3.77
C SER A 227 -14.20 -21.33 -2.87
N LYS A 228 -12.85 -21.37 -2.80
CA LYS A 228 -12.11 -22.32 -1.97
C LYS A 228 -12.02 -21.90 -0.50
N ASP A 229 -12.06 -20.61 -0.20
CA ASP A 229 -11.96 -20.10 1.17
C ASP A 229 -13.32 -20.09 1.92
N ILE A 230 -14.44 -20.31 1.22
CA ILE A 230 -15.80 -20.32 1.81
C ILE A 230 -16.31 -21.77 2.06
N GLY A 231 -15.56 -22.80 1.61
CA GLY A 231 -16.01 -24.20 1.62
C GLY A 231 -15.45 -25.14 2.69
N GLU A 232 -14.63 -24.68 3.64
CA GLU A 232 -14.00 -25.55 4.66
C GLU A 232 -14.38 -25.17 6.11
N SER A 233 -15.61 -24.71 6.35
CA SER A 233 -16.10 -24.54 7.73
C SER A 233 -17.48 -25.11 8.03
N GLU A 234 -18.03 -26.01 7.21
CA GLU A 234 -19.21 -26.79 7.56
C GLU A 234 -19.11 -28.18 6.95
N ASN A 235 -18.53 -29.12 7.71
CA ASN A 235 -18.88 -30.55 7.76
C ASN A 235 -17.84 -31.29 8.62
N ASN A 236 -18.06 -31.29 9.92
CA ASN A 236 -17.54 -32.34 10.81
C ASN A 236 -18.71 -32.89 11.61
N PRO A 237 -19.36 -33.98 11.16
CA PRO A 237 -20.09 -34.86 12.03
C PRO A 237 -19.14 -35.96 12.53
N CYS A 238 -18.83 -35.93 13.83
CA CYS A 238 -18.54 -37.11 14.62
C CYS A 238 -18.90 -36.80 16.08
#